data_AF-A0A3D4D250-F1
#
_entry.id   AF-A0A3D4D250-F1
#
_cell.length_a   1.000
_cell.length_b   1.000
_cell.length_c   1.000
_cell.angle_alpha   90.00
_cell.angle_beta   90.00
_cell.angle_gamma   90.00
#
_symmetry.space_group_name_H-M   'P 1'
#
loop_
_entity.id
_entity.type
_entity.pdbx_description
1 polymer ?
#
loop_
_entity_poly.entity_id
_entity_poly.type
_entity_poly.pdbx_seq_one_letter_code
_entity_poly.pdbx_strand_id
1 'polypeptide(L)'
;IVGLRTATHGFQIPSDSKWAKYGNGFNGEDYRGGWGRQVLGEKWAGHYGGNHRQSTRLDIVPAEKAHPILRGIKQMWAQCGGYRAAPLEPSRVLAMAQPLEGMTADSPPNEKMPPVPGAWTRSYRGKSGNTGKVFTSTYGASNDILNEGYRRLLVNACFWAVGLESKIVPDAQIDFVGPFNPTWGRGGGRRKPGTKPSDMAGWDTPIVPLAK
;
A
#
# COMPACT_ATOMS: atom_id res chain seq x y z
N ILE A 1 5.63 6.60 -9.31
CA ILE A 1 5.84 5.38 -8.48
C ILE A 1 4.56 5.09 -7.70
N VAL A 2 4.18 3.82 -7.56
CA VAL A 2 3.13 3.35 -6.64
C VAL A 2 3.80 2.37 -5.67
N GLY A 3 3.95 2.76 -4.40
CA GLY A 3 4.59 1.96 -3.37
C GLY A 3 3.58 1.42 -2.37
N LEU A 4 3.56 0.10 -2.18
CA LEU A 4 2.72 -0.59 -1.19
C LEU A 4 3.60 -1.19 -0.10
N ARG A 5 3.02 -1.71 0.99
CA ARG A 5 3.84 -2.52 1.92
C ARG A 5 4.55 -3.65 1.15
N THR A 6 5.84 -3.89 1.32
CA THR A 6 6.82 -3.33 2.26
C THR A 6 7.80 -2.32 1.61
N ALA A 7 7.40 -1.62 0.56
CA ALA A 7 8.28 -0.77 -0.26
C ALA A 7 9.04 0.32 0.54
N THR A 8 8.48 0.84 1.64
CA THR A 8 9.17 1.79 2.54
C THR A 8 10.46 1.23 3.15
N HIS A 9 10.62 -0.09 3.14
CA HIS A 9 11.78 -0.80 3.65
C HIS A 9 12.12 -2.00 2.76
N GLY A 10 11.96 -1.85 1.44
CA GLY A 10 12.19 -2.94 0.48
C GLY A 10 13.65 -3.36 0.32
N PHE A 11 14.60 -2.58 0.86
CA PHE A 11 16.03 -2.83 0.73
C PHE A 11 16.68 -3.09 2.09
N GLN A 12 17.10 -4.33 2.30
CA GLN A 12 18.00 -4.73 3.38
C GLN A 12 19.42 -4.84 2.80
N ILE A 13 20.19 -3.76 2.93
CA ILE A 13 21.53 -3.64 2.33
C ILE A 13 22.58 -3.65 3.45
N PRO A 14 23.63 -4.49 3.35
CA PRO A 14 24.76 -4.47 4.28
C PRO A 14 25.43 -3.09 4.38
N SER A 15 25.91 -2.72 5.56
CA SER A 15 26.47 -1.39 5.84
C SER A 15 27.80 -1.10 5.12
N ASP A 16 28.56 -2.14 4.79
CA ASP A 16 29.83 -2.11 4.05
C ASP A 16 29.62 -2.07 2.52
N SER A 17 28.38 -2.21 2.05
CA SER A 17 28.06 -2.11 0.63
C SER A 17 28.16 -0.67 0.14
N LYS A 18 28.65 -0.47 -1.09
CA LYS A 18 28.57 0.81 -1.80
C LYS A 18 27.13 1.35 -1.95
N TRP A 19 26.13 0.49 -1.74
CA TRP A 19 24.71 0.82 -1.81
C TRP A 19 24.04 1.00 -0.44
N ALA A 20 24.80 0.93 0.67
CA ALA A 20 24.29 0.98 2.04
C ALA A 20 23.32 2.14 2.27
N LYS A 21 23.56 3.28 1.62
CA LYS A 21 22.71 4.45 1.73
C LYS A 21 21.26 4.27 1.31
N TYR A 22 20.97 3.31 0.43
CA TYR A 22 19.60 3.03 0.01
C TYR A 22 18.85 2.11 0.97
N GLY A 23 19.55 1.51 1.93
CA GLY A 23 18.99 0.61 2.93
C GLY A 23 18.04 1.30 3.89
N ASN A 24 17.14 0.52 4.48
CA ASN A 24 16.16 0.99 5.46
C ASN A 24 16.85 1.58 6.71
N GLY A 25 16.67 2.89 6.95
CA GLY A 25 17.20 3.55 8.15
C GLY A 25 18.68 3.93 8.08
N PHE A 26 19.21 4.15 6.89
CA PHE A 26 20.57 4.68 6.72
C PHE A 26 20.79 5.99 7.51
N ASN A 27 21.92 6.11 8.21
CA ASN A 27 22.16 7.25 9.12
C ASN A 27 22.99 8.40 8.49
N GLY A 28 23.61 8.20 7.33
CA GLY A 28 24.41 9.24 6.69
C GLY A 28 23.56 10.39 6.14
N GLU A 29 24.11 11.60 6.19
CA GLU A 29 23.41 12.83 5.82
C GLU A 29 23.03 12.89 4.34
N ASP A 30 23.83 12.28 3.45
CA ASP A 30 23.60 12.33 2.01
C ASP A 30 22.32 11.61 1.55
N TYR A 31 21.77 10.73 2.40
CA TYR A 31 20.52 10.02 2.09
C TYR A 31 19.77 9.51 3.34
N ARG A 32 19.67 10.37 4.36
CA ARG A 32 19.18 10.02 5.70
C ARG A 32 17.85 9.26 5.69
N GLY A 33 17.81 8.14 6.40
CA GLY A 33 16.66 7.23 6.48
C GLY A 33 16.51 6.27 5.30
N GLY A 34 17.29 6.42 4.23
CA GLY A 34 17.32 5.51 3.09
C GLY A 34 16.30 5.81 1.99
N TRP A 35 16.23 4.93 0.99
CA TRP A 35 15.39 5.13 -0.20
C TRP A 35 13.91 5.26 0.11
N GLY A 36 13.37 4.42 1.00
CA GLY A 36 11.97 4.54 1.40
C GLY A 36 11.66 5.91 1.99
N ARG A 37 12.50 6.38 2.93
CA ARG A 37 12.31 7.69 3.59
C ARG A 37 12.38 8.82 2.58
N GLN A 38 13.40 8.82 1.72
CA GLN A 38 13.67 9.91 0.78
C GLN A 38 12.69 9.95 -0.40
N VAL A 39 12.32 8.80 -0.96
CA VAL A 39 11.47 8.70 -2.16
C VAL A 39 10.01 8.53 -1.78
N LEU A 40 9.68 7.52 -0.96
CA LEU A 40 8.30 7.20 -0.59
C LEU A 40 7.78 8.08 0.54
N GLY A 41 8.66 8.78 1.25
CA GLY A 41 8.33 9.61 2.41
C GLY A 41 8.45 8.89 3.75
N GLU A 42 8.68 7.57 3.78
CA GLU A 42 8.74 6.82 5.03
C GLU A 42 9.67 5.60 4.95
N LYS A 43 10.29 5.23 6.07
CA LYS A 43 11.07 4.01 6.29
C LYS A 43 10.28 3.00 7.14
N TRP A 44 10.88 1.90 7.57
CA TRP A 44 10.24 1.10 8.63
C TRP A 44 10.07 1.92 9.91
N ALA A 45 8.81 2.07 10.35
CA ALA A 45 8.44 2.82 11.56
C ALA A 45 7.70 1.96 12.61
N GLY A 46 7.57 0.65 12.36
CA GLY A 46 6.96 -0.30 13.31
C GLY A 46 5.50 -0.64 12.99
N HIS A 47 5.05 -1.73 13.58
CA HIS A 47 3.64 -2.10 13.58
C HIS A 47 2.81 -1.16 14.47
N TYR A 48 1.53 -1.05 14.14
CA TYR A 48 0.54 -0.27 14.86
C TYR A 48 -0.74 -1.09 15.04
N GLY A 49 -0.95 -1.61 16.24
CA GLY A 49 -1.99 -2.62 16.50
C GLY A 49 -1.49 -4.05 16.42
N GLY A 50 -2.37 -4.98 16.76
CA GLY A 50 -2.10 -6.41 16.84
C GLY A 50 -2.21 -7.12 15.49
N ASN A 51 -1.09 -7.63 14.98
CA ASN A 51 -1.09 -8.47 13.78
C ASN A 51 -2.04 -9.67 13.93
N HIS A 52 -2.78 -9.97 12.86
CA HIS A 52 -3.73 -11.10 12.76
C HIS A 52 -4.91 -11.10 13.76
N ARG A 53 -5.07 -10.04 14.55
CA ARG A 53 -6.20 -9.86 15.48
C ARG A 53 -6.96 -8.56 15.20
N GLN A 54 -6.28 -7.57 14.64
CA GLN A 54 -6.82 -6.28 14.27
C GLN A 54 -6.65 -6.05 12.77
N SER A 55 -7.68 -5.49 12.15
CA SER A 55 -7.66 -4.97 10.78
C SER A 55 -7.61 -3.44 10.79
N THR A 56 -7.57 -2.81 9.62
CA THR A 56 -7.41 -1.36 9.53
C THR A 56 -8.42 -0.74 8.56
N ARG A 57 -9.15 0.27 9.02
CA ARG A 57 -9.96 1.14 8.14
C ARG A 57 -9.10 2.29 7.64
N LEU A 58 -9.24 2.66 6.37
CA LEU A 58 -8.60 3.85 5.81
C LEU A 58 -9.66 4.94 5.56
N ASP A 59 -9.61 6.00 6.36
CA ASP A 59 -10.52 7.12 6.32
C ASP A 59 -9.95 8.24 5.45
N ILE A 60 -10.70 8.64 4.42
CA ILE A 60 -10.30 9.74 3.53
C ILE A 60 -10.20 11.04 4.33
N VAL A 61 -9.07 11.74 4.19
CA VAL A 61 -8.91 13.08 4.76
C VAL A 61 -9.92 14.02 4.11
N PRO A 62 -10.79 14.74 4.86
CA PRO A 62 -11.88 15.52 4.27
C PRO A 62 -11.44 16.56 3.24
N ALA A 63 -10.30 17.23 3.49
CA ALA A 63 -9.72 18.20 2.57
C ALA A 63 -9.21 17.58 1.25
N GLU A 64 -9.06 16.26 1.21
CA GLU A 64 -8.48 15.52 0.09
C GLU A 64 -9.50 14.86 -0.82
N LYS A 65 -10.80 14.93 -0.49
CA LYS A 65 -11.87 14.26 -1.25
C LYS A 65 -11.85 14.54 -2.76
N ALA A 66 -11.37 15.70 -3.18
CA ALA A 66 -11.26 16.09 -4.59
C ALA A 66 -10.02 15.52 -5.31
N HIS A 67 -9.09 14.87 -4.60
CA HIS A 67 -7.87 14.33 -5.21
C HIS A 67 -8.21 13.23 -6.23
N PRO A 68 -7.62 13.23 -7.45
CA PRO A 68 -7.98 12.28 -8.50
C PRO A 68 -7.89 10.80 -8.09
N ILE A 69 -6.90 10.46 -7.25
CA ILE A 69 -6.73 9.09 -6.71
C ILE A 69 -7.97 8.62 -5.93
N LEU A 70 -8.70 9.52 -5.28
CA LEU A 70 -9.84 9.20 -4.42
C LEU A 70 -11.18 9.14 -5.17
N ARG A 71 -11.19 9.38 -6.47
CA ARG A 71 -12.41 9.40 -7.30
C ARG A 71 -13.11 8.05 -7.29
N GLY A 72 -14.40 8.04 -6.97
CA GLY A 72 -15.24 6.83 -6.94
C GLY A 72 -15.04 5.94 -5.71
N ILE A 73 -14.18 6.33 -4.76
CA ILE A 73 -13.92 5.55 -3.55
C ILE A 73 -14.91 5.94 -2.46
N LYS A 74 -15.63 4.94 -1.91
CA LYS A 74 -16.59 5.13 -0.82
C LYS A 74 -15.98 4.82 0.55
N GLN A 75 -15.45 3.61 0.69
CA GLN A 75 -14.86 3.09 1.92
C GLN A 75 -13.63 2.25 1.60
N MET A 76 -12.64 2.26 2.48
CA MET A 76 -11.41 1.47 2.30
C MET A 76 -11.10 0.71 3.57
N TRP A 77 -10.70 -0.54 3.39
CA TRP A 77 -10.35 -1.42 4.49
C TRP A 77 -9.23 -2.38 4.06
N ALA A 78 -8.30 -2.60 4.98
CA ALA A 78 -7.19 -3.53 4.82
C ALA A 78 -7.32 -4.66 5.85
N GLN A 79 -7.22 -5.90 5.37
CA GLN A 79 -7.24 -7.11 6.20
C GLN A 79 -5.86 -7.39 6.79
N CYS A 80 -5.22 -6.37 7.34
CA CYS A 80 -4.01 -6.51 8.13
C CYS A 80 -3.95 -5.49 9.26
N GLY A 81 -3.08 -5.78 10.23
CA GLY A 81 -2.76 -4.85 11.30
C GLY A 81 -2.20 -3.55 10.74
N GLY A 82 -2.26 -2.50 11.54
CA GLY A 82 -1.79 -1.18 11.14
C GLY A 82 -0.26 -1.08 11.13
N TYR A 83 0.20 0.01 10.53
CA TYR A 83 1.60 0.41 10.50
C TYR A 83 1.70 1.84 11.00
N ARG A 84 2.75 2.13 11.78
CA ARG A 84 3.08 3.52 12.11
C ARG A 84 3.60 4.17 10.85
N ALA A 85 3.28 5.44 10.67
CA ALA A 85 3.85 6.27 9.64
C ALA A 85 3.81 7.74 10.07
N ALA A 86 4.84 8.48 9.70
CA ALA A 86 4.94 9.92 9.76
C ALA A 86 5.68 10.37 8.49
N PRO A 87 4.98 10.39 7.33
CA PRO A 87 5.59 10.71 6.03
C PRO A 87 6.34 12.04 6.07
N LEU A 88 7.51 12.11 5.43
CA LEU A 88 8.29 13.35 5.32
C LEU A 88 7.52 14.45 4.59
N GLU A 89 7.70 15.68 5.04
CA GLU A 89 7.29 16.84 4.25
C GLU A 89 8.16 17.04 2.99
N PRO A 90 7.61 17.54 1.87
CA PRO A 90 6.18 17.74 1.61
C PRO A 90 5.47 16.42 1.25
N SER A 91 4.57 15.93 2.10
CA SER A 91 3.69 14.79 1.79
C SER A 91 2.24 15.19 1.96
N ARG A 92 1.40 14.78 1.00
CA ARG A 92 -0.04 15.04 1.03
C ARG A 92 -0.77 13.76 1.43
N VAL A 93 -1.20 13.70 2.68
CA VAL A 93 -1.87 12.52 3.26
C VAL A 93 -3.30 12.45 2.74
N LEU A 94 -3.62 11.40 1.98
CA LEU A 94 -4.94 11.20 1.37
C LEU A 94 -5.89 10.43 2.28
N ALA A 95 -5.37 9.49 3.07
CA ALA A 95 -6.16 8.71 4.00
C ALA A 95 -5.41 8.43 5.30
N MET A 96 -6.14 8.51 6.41
CA MET A 96 -5.69 8.11 7.75
C MET A 96 -6.08 6.66 8.00
N ALA A 97 -5.19 5.89 8.59
CA ALA A 97 -5.39 4.50 8.95
C ALA A 97 -5.76 4.37 10.43
N GLN A 98 -6.98 3.90 10.69
CA GLN A 98 -7.52 3.61 12.01
C GLN A 98 -7.50 2.09 12.26
N PRO A 99 -6.68 1.59 13.20
CA PRO A 99 -6.79 0.20 13.65
C PRO A 99 -8.17 -0.08 14.22
N LEU A 100 -8.70 -1.28 13.95
CA LEU A 100 -9.99 -1.77 14.45
C LEU A 100 -9.78 -2.85 15.51
N GLU A 101 -10.77 -3.09 16.36
CA GLU A 101 -10.69 -4.13 17.40
C GLU A 101 -10.83 -5.56 16.86
N GLY A 102 -11.26 -5.71 15.60
CA GLY A 102 -11.48 -7.01 14.97
C GLY A 102 -10.97 -7.08 13.54
N MET A 103 -11.23 -8.23 12.89
CA MET A 103 -10.74 -8.59 11.56
C MET A 103 -11.79 -8.39 10.45
N THR A 104 -12.83 -7.60 10.70
CA THR A 104 -13.89 -7.26 9.73
C THR A 104 -13.95 -5.76 9.50
N ALA A 105 -14.51 -5.34 8.37
CA ALA A 105 -14.57 -3.92 7.99
C ALA A 105 -15.49 -3.07 8.89
N ASP A 106 -16.46 -3.71 9.54
CA ASP A 106 -17.44 -3.13 10.47
C ASP A 106 -17.01 -3.21 11.94
N SER A 107 -15.85 -3.82 12.24
CA SER A 107 -15.30 -3.85 13.59
C SER A 107 -15.12 -2.42 14.14
N PRO A 108 -15.38 -2.17 15.43
CA PRO A 108 -15.25 -0.84 16.01
C PRO A 108 -13.78 -0.37 15.98
N PRO A 109 -13.54 0.95 15.92
CA PRO A 109 -12.18 1.49 16.01
C PRO A 109 -11.55 1.15 17.36
N ASN A 110 -10.25 0.88 17.36
CA ASN A 110 -9.47 0.79 18.58
C ASN A 110 -9.15 2.21 19.08
N GLU A 111 -9.91 2.69 20.05
CA GLU A 111 -9.81 4.05 20.59
C GLU A 111 -8.46 4.34 21.27
N LYS A 112 -7.73 3.29 21.69
CA LYS A 112 -6.38 3.44 22.28
C LYS A 112 -5.32 3.71 21.21
N MET A 113 -5.69 3.64 19.94
CA MET A 113 -4.79 3.76 18.80
C MET A 113 -5.34 4.81 17.82
N PRO A 114 -5.03 6.11 18.03
CA PRO A 114 -5.46 7.17 17.13
C PRO A 114 -4.98 6.95 15.67
N PRO A 115 -5.73 7.42 14.66
CA PRO A 115 -5.35 7.23 13.27
C PRO A 115 -3.97 7.82 12.94
N VAL A 116 -3.21 7.13 12.09
CA VAL A 116 -1.93 7.61 11.52
C VAL A 116 -2.00 7.61 9.99
N PRO A 117 -1.16 8.35 9.25
CA PRO A 117 -1.17 8.31 7.78
C PRO A 117 -1.10 6.89 7.21
N GLY A 118 -2.04 6.53 6.33
CA GLY A 118 -2.13 5.20 5.70
C GLY A 118 -1.92 5.20 4.19
N ALA A 119 -2.23 6.32 3.54
CA ALA A 119 -1.96 6.55 2.13
C ALA A 119 -1.65 8.04 1.88
N TRP A 120 -0.62 8.33 1.09
CA TRP A 120 -0.20 9.69 0.79
C TRP A 120 0.43 9.79 -0.59
N THR A 121 0.54 11.02 -1.08
CA THR A 121 1.36 11.34 -2.25
C THR A 121 2.53 12.21 -1.84
N ARG A 122 3.62 12.13 -2.62
CA ARG A 122 4.81 12.95 -2.44
C ARG A 122 5.45 13.24 -3.79
N SER A 123 6.15 14.37 -3.85
CA SER A 123 7.08 14.67 -4.92
C SER A 123 8.51 14.56 -4.40
N TYR A 124 9.43 14.02 -5.19
CA TYR A 124 10.84 13.91 -4.83
C TYR A 124 11.71 14.35 -6.01
N ARG A 125 12.91 14.87 -5.71
CA ARG A 125 13.89 15.25 -6.73
C ARG A 125 14.96 14.16 -6.84
N GLY A 126 15.10 13.59 -8.03
CA GLY A 126 16.17 12.65 -8.34
C GLY A 126 17.52 13.33 -8.53
N LYS A 127 18.61 12.55 -8.53
CA LYS A 127 19.97 13.06 -8.75
C LYS A 127 20.16 13.76 -10.11
N SER A 128 19.39 13.35 -11.13
CA SER A 128 19.40 14.01 -12.45
C SER A 128 18.65 15.35 -12.48
N GLY A 129 18.08 15.80 -11.35
CA GLY A 129 17.26 17.00 -11.27
C GLY A 129 15.79 16.79 -11.64
N ASN A 130 15.43 15.61 -12.16
CA ASN A 130 14.04 15.29 -12.48
C ASN A 130 13.18 15.16 -11.23
N THR A 131 11.99 15.71 -11.29
CA THR A 131 10.96 15.58 -10.26
C THR A 131 10.12 14.34 -10.53
N GLY A 132 10.10 13.40 -9.59
CA GLY A 132 9.21 12.25 -9.62
C GLY A 132 8.04 12.44 -8.67
N LYS A 133 6.87 11.89 -9.02
CA LYS A 133 5.72 11.81 -8.12
C LYS A 133 5.48 10.37 -7.67
N VAL A 134 5.04 10.22 -6.43
CA VAL A 134 4.81 8.93 -5.80
C VAL A 134 3.48 8.93 -5.06
N PHE A 135 2.79 7.80 -5.15
CA PHE A 135 1.76 7.41 -4.20
C PHE A 135 2.35 6.29 -3.33
N THR A 136 2.14 6.39 -2.02
CA THR A 136 2.57 5.39 -1.05
C THR A 136 1.38 4.98 -0.19
N SER A 137 1.23 3.67 0.03
CA SER A 137 0.36 3.13 1.07
C SER A 137 1.14 2.17 1.95
N THR A 138 0.90 2.21 3.26
CA THR A 138 1.44 1.23 4.21
C THR A 138 0.65 -0.08 4.23
N TYR A 139 -0.33 -0.23 3.33
CA TYR A 139 -1.15 -1.42 3.13
C TYR A 139 -0.88 -2.01 1.74
N GLY A 140 -1.60 -3.07 1.37
CA GLY A 140 -1.43 -3.74 0.08
C GLY A 140 -0.98 -5.20 0.19
N ALA A 141 -1.30 -5.87 1.31
CA ALA A 141 -1.31 -7.32 1.30
C ALA A 141 -2.33 -7.84 0.29
N SER A 142 -2.13 -9.07 -0.19
CA SER A 142 -3.03 -9.69 -1.17
C SER A 142 -4.50 -9.65 -0.75
N ASN A 143 -4.79 -9.80 0.53
CA ASN A 143 -6.15 -9.77 1.05
C ASN A 143 -6.76 -8.36 1.08
N ASP A 144 -5.96 -7.30 1.19
CA ASP A 144 -6.44 -5.92 1.18
C ASP A 144 -7.06 -5.58 -0.19
N ILE A 145 -6.57 -6.23 -1.25
CA ILE A 145 -7.05 -6.04 -2.63
C ILE A 145 -8.47 -6.61 -2.82
N LEU A 146 -8.96 -7.48 -1.92
CA LEU A 146 -10.35 -7.93 -1.95
C LEU A 146 -11.33 -6.80 -1.62
N ASN A 147 -10.89 -5.77 -0.89
CA ASN A 147 -11.73 -4.60 -0.62
C ASN A 147 -11.82 -3.73 -1.88
N GLU A 148 -13.01 -3.57 -2.43
CA GLU A 148 -13.22 -2.83 -3.70
C GLU A 148 -12.66 -1.41 -3.64
N GLY A 149 -12.89 -0.67 -2.56
CA GLY A 149 -12.42 0.71 -2.45
C GLY A 149 -10.90 0.80 -2.35
N TYR A 150 -10.25 -0.11 -1.63
CA TYR A 150 -8.80 -0.20 -1.59
C TYR A 150 -8.22 -0.61 -2.95
N ARG A 151 -8.85 -1.57 -3.64
CA ARG A 151 -8.49 -1.94 -5.02
C ARG A 151 -8.62 -0.75 -5.99
N ARG A 152 -9.71 0.01 -5.90
CA ARG A 152 -9.93 1.24 -6.69
C ARG A 152 -8.87 2.30 -6.42
N LEU A 153 -8.46 2.47 -5.16
CA LEU A 153 -7.35 3.35 -4.77
C LEU A 153 -6.08 3.02 -5.56
N LEU A 154 -5.73 1.72 -5.64
CA LEU A 154 -4.53 1.28 -6.35
C LEU A 154 -4.62 1.50 -7.86
N VAL A 155 -5.76 1.18 -8.47
CA VAL A 155 -5.98 1.42 -9.91
C VAL A 155 -5.87 2.91 -10.22
N ASN A 156 -6.56 3.76 -9.44
CA ASN A 156 -6.50 5.21 -9.61
C ASN A 156 -5.09 5.76 -9.37
N ALA A 157 -4.35 5.22 -8.39
CA ALA A 157 -2.96 5.60 -8.12
C ALA A 157 -2.03 5.26 -9.29
N CYS A 158 -2.25 4.14 -9.99
CA CYS A 158 -1.50 3.79 -11.19
C CYS A 158 -1.73 4.81 -12.31
N PHE A 159 -2.99 5.15 -12.61
CA PHE A 159 -3.34 6.17 -13.61
C PHE A 159 -2.74 7.52 -13.25
N TRP A 160 -2.90 7.94 -11.99
CA TRP A 160 -2.31 9.18 -11.50
C TRP A 160 -0.79 9.17 -11.65
N ALA A 161 -0.11 8.09 -11.24
CA ALA A 161 1.35 8.02 -11.25
C ALA A 161 1.98 8.20 -12.65
N VAL A 162 1.24 7.87 -13.71
CA VAL A 162 1.67 8.03 -15.11
C VAL A 162 1.07 9.26 -15.81
N GLY A 163 0.36 10.14 -15.10
CA GLY A 163 -0.19 11.39 -15.67
C GLY A 163 -1.49 11.21 -16.45
N LEU A 164 -2.26 10.16 -16.14
CA LEU A 164 -3.55 9.86 -16.76
C LEU A 164 -4.72 10.13 -15.81
N GLU A 165 -4.62 11.14 -14.95
CA GLU A 165 -5.67 11.51 -13.97
C GLU A 165 -7.02 11.82 -14.63
N SER A 166 -6.99 12.36 -15.86
CA SER A 166 -8.18 12.64 -16.67
C SER A 166 -8.89 11.37 -17.16
N LYS A 167 -8.22 10.22 -17.15
CA LYS A 167 -8.76 8.91 -17.55
C LYS A 167 -9.32 8.11 -16.37
N ILE A 168 -9.21 8.62 -15.14
CA ILE A 168 -9.81 7.97 -13.96
C ILE A 168 -11.33 8.14 -14.02
N VAL A 169 -12.04 7.02 -14.21
CA VAL A 169 -13.51 6.98 -14.24
C VAL A 169 -14.02 6.45 -12.89
N PRO A 170 -14.94 7.16 -12.19
CA PRO A 170 -15.36 6.81 -10.82
C PRO A 170 -15.88 5.37 -10.67
N ASP A 171 -16.63 4.90 -11.66
CA ASP A 171 -17.34 3.63 -11.70
C ASP A 171 -16.71 2.62 -12.68
N ALA A 172 -15.45 2.83 -13.06
CA ALA A 172 -14.72 1.86 -13.89
C ALA A 172 -14.80 0.45 -13.30
N GLN A 173 -14.96 -0.54 -14.18
CA GLN A 173 -14.89 -1.96 -13.80
C GLN A 173 -13.46 -2.29 -13.38
N ILE A 174 -13.32 -2.70 -12.12
CA ILE A 174 -12.04 -3.06 -11.50
C ILE A 174 -12.05 -4.50 -10.97
N ASP A 175 -12.98 -5.31 -11.44
CA ASP A 175 -13.09 -6.70 -11.04
C ASP A 175 -11.87 -7.50 -11.47
N PHE A 176 -11.64 -8.59 -10.75
CA PHE A 176 -10.55 -9.50 -11.08
C PHE A 176 -10.82 -10.15 -12.43
N VAL A 177 -9.77 -10.27 -13.22
CA VAL A 177 -9.76 -11.16 -14.38
C VAL A 177 -9.47 -12.56 -13.87
N GLY A 178 -10.51 -13.40 -13.80
CA GLY A 178 -10.45 -14.73 -13.20
C GLY A 178 -10.54 -14.72 -11.66
N PRO A 179 -10.63 -15.92 -11.04
CA PRO A 179 -10.71 -16.04 -9.57
C PRO A 179 -9.44 -15.52 -8.90
N PHE A 180 -9.56 -14.73 -7.82
CA PHE A 180 -8.40 -14.30 -7.03
C PHE A 180 -8.41 -14.95 -5.64
N ASN A 181 -7.38 -15.74 -5.35
CA ASN A 181 -7.29 -16.53 -4.12
C ASN A 181 -6.11 -16.08 -3.24
N PRO A 182 -6.24 -15.00 -2.47
CA PRO A 182 -5.15 -14.54 -1.63
C PRO A 182 -4.97 -15.47 -0.41
N THR A 183 -3.72 -15.90 -0.15
CA THR A 183 -3.42 -17.03 0.74
C THR A 183 -2.86 -16.65 2.11
N TRP A 184 -2.85 -15.36 2.47
CA TRP A 184 -2.23 -14.88 3.71
C TRP A 184 -3.19 -14.91 4.92
N GLY A 185 -4.50 -14.94 4.68
CA GLY A 185 -5.53 -14.97 5.74
C GLY A 185 -5.78 -16.36 6.32
N ARG A 186 -6.30 -16.44 7.55
CA ARG A 186 -6.88 -17.68 8.08
C ARG A 186 -8.00 -18.14 7.13
N GLY A 187 -7.95 -19.38 6.67
CA GLY A 187 -8.89 -19.93 5.70
C GLY A 187 -8.54 -19.67 4.22
N GLY A 188 -7.52 -18.85 3.94
CA GLY A 188 -6.94 -18.78 2.60
C GLY A 188 -6.18 -20.07 2.34
N GLY A 189 -6.58 -20.83 1.32
CA GLY A 189 -5.93 -22.09 0.98
C GLY A 189 -4.42 -21.96 0.76
N ARG A 190 -3.71 -23.09 0.67
CA ARG A 190 -2.27 -23.05 0.40
C ARG A 190 -2.03 -22.86 -1.09
N ARG A 191 -1.04 -22.04 -1.45
CA ARG A 191 -0.59 -21.92 -2.85
C ARG A 191 -0.16 -23.28 -3.38
N LYS A 192 -0.56 -23.60 -4.60
CA LYS A 192 -0.12 -24.82 -5.29
C LYS A 192 1.40 -24.76 -5.50
N PRO A 193 2.17 -25.73 -4.96
CA PRO A 193 3.61 -25.80 -5.21
C PRO A 193 3.90 -25.93 -6.71
N GLY A 194 5.02 -25.33 -7.16
CA GLY A 194 5.44 -25.41 -8.56
C GLY A 194 4.61 -24.61 -9.56
N THR A 195 3.72 -23.72 -9.09
CA THR A 195 2.97 -22.79 -9.96
C THR A 195 3.94 -21.95 -10.80
N LYS A 196 3.73 -21.95 -12.12
CA LYS A 196 4.47 -21.15 -13.11
C LYS A 196 3.59 -20.02 -13.64
N PRO A 197 4.16 -18.94 -14.19
CA PRO A 197 3.37 -17.88 -14.84
C PRO A 197 2.40 -18.41 -15.91
N SER A 198 2.78 -19.45 -16.66
CA SER A 198 1.92 -20.11 -17.64
C SER A 198 0.63 -20.70 -17.05
N ASP A 199 0.64 -21.09 -15.76
CA ASP A 199 -0.53 -21.67 -15.09
C ASP A 199 -1.59 -20.61 -14.74
N MET A 200 -1.26 -19.32 -14.89
CA MET A 200 -2.12 -18.16 -14.63
C MET A 200 -2.34 -17.31 -15.90
N ALA A 201 -2.01 -17.86 -17.08
CA ALA A 201 -2.04 -17.10 -18.34
C ALA A 201 -3.45 -16.99 -18.95
N GLY A 202 -4.39 -17.85 -18.55
CA GLY A 202 -5.74 -17.88 -19.08
C GLY A 202 -6.65 -16.87 -18.39
N TRP A 203 -7.61 -16.34 -19.14
CA TRP A 203 -8.59 -15.35 -18.64
C TRP A 203 -9.35 -15.83 -17.40
N ASP A 204 -9.75 -17.10 -17.40
CA ASP A 204 -10.52 -17.72 -16.31
C ASP A 204 -9.64 -18.49 -15.31
N THR A 205 -8.30 -18.43 -15.47
CA THR A 205 -7.40 -19.13 -14.55
C THR A 205 -7.28 -18.38 -13.22
N PRO A 206 -7.20 -19.09 -12.08
CA PRO A 206 -7.12 -18.44 -10.79
C PRO A 206 -5.79 -17.69 -10.66
N ILE A 207 -5.87 -16.40 -10.32
CA ILE A 207 -4.76 -15.62 -9.79
C ILE A 207 -4.45 -16.21 -8.40
N VAL A 208 -3.32 -16.94 -8.34
CA VAL A 208 -2.92 -17.84 -7.25
C VAL A 208 -3.72 -19.15 -7.21
N PRO A 209 -3.31 -20.16 -8.01
CA PRO A 209 -3.87 -21.51 -7.90
C PRO A 209 -3.64 -22.10 -6.51
N LEU A 210 -4.66 -22.73 -5.95
CA LEU A 210 -4.59 -23.38 -4.64
C LEU A 210 -4.21 -24.86 -4.77
N ALA A 211 -3.55 -25.40 -3.75
CA ALA A 211 -3.39 -26.84 -3.60
C ALA A 211 -4.78 -27.48 -3.45
N LYS A 212 -4.94 -28.68 -4.01
CA LYS A 212 -6.13 -29.51 -3.79
C LYS A 212 -6.18 -29.99 -2.35
#